data_AF-A0A5C8RVF9-F1
#
_entry.id   AF-A0A5C8RVF9-F1
#
_cell.length_a   1.000
_cell.length_b   1.000
_cell.length_c   1.000
_cell.angle_alpha   90.00
_cell.angle_beta   90.00
_cell.angle_gamma   90.00
#
_symmetry.space_group_name_H-M   'P 1'
#
loop_
_entity.id
_entity.type
_entity.pdbx_description
1 polymer ?
#
loop_
_entity_poly.entity_id
_entity_poly.type
_entity_poly.pdbx_seq_one_letter_code
_entity_poly.pdbx_strand_id
1 'polypeptide(L)'
;MRAIKILQRSPSKPTLRERLVGMKAKAEGITPETNQGRRAMLAGSMAAALPLPALAASAPVASDGRADYLARLLNAYAEDRASKPIGSGGRIGSVEEEACRLVLWRCWDLCEEILALPTPRAFDGLALAALAATIELEVSLCGSEDRQMKAAVALTRAVLAITGTALPPGFAGFGDEPDSMARDAVLFRAQGSLPAWAIAEAEAEASDDA
;
A
#
# COMPACT_ATOMS: atom_id res chain seq x y z
N MET A 1 12.75 41.84 35.33
CA MET A 1 12.75 40.37 35.25
C MET A 1 11.52 39.93 34.46
N ARG A 2 11.68 39.41 33.24
CA ARG A 2 10.57 38.89 32.40
C ARG A 2 10.72 37.38 32.29
N ALA A 3 9.65 36.65 32.60
CA ALA A 3 9.60 35.19 32.52
C ALA A 3 9.50 34.72 31.06
N ILE A 4 10.36 33.77 30.68
CA ILE A 4 10.35 33.10 29.38
C ILE A 4 9.32 31.97 29.46
N LYS A 5 8.27 32.03 28.64
CA LYS A 5 7.25 31.01 28.52
C LYS A 5 7.76 29.95 27.53
N ILE A 6 8.18 28.79 28.04
CA ILE A 6 8.62 27.64 27.24
C ILE A 6 7.38 27.01 26.59
N LEU A 7 7.34 27.01 25.25
CA LEU A 7 6.32 26.30 24.46
C LEU A 7 6.52 24.79 24.64
N GLN A 8 5.56 24.13 25.27
CA GLN A 8 5.47 22.67 25.32
C GLN A 8 5.22 22.15 23.90
N ARG A 9 6.18 21.42 23.34
CA ARG A 9 6.00 20.63 22.12
C ARG A 9 5.11 19.42 22.44
N SER A 10 4.05 19.25 21.66
CA SER A 10 3.23 18.03 21.62
C SER A 10 4.09 16.81 21.32
N PRO A 11 3.77 15.61 21.86
CA PRO A 11 4.56 14.41 21.60
C PRO A 11 4.50 14.04 20.11
N SER A 12 5.67 13.96 19.49
CA SER A 12 5.85 13.49 18.11
C SER A 12 5.30 12.08 17.95
N LYS A 13 4.51 11.86 16.89
CA LYS A 13 4.02 10.53 16.49
C LYS A 13 5.22 9.55 16.36
N PRO A 14 5.08 8.28 16.78
CA PRO A 14 6.18 7.32 16.77
C PRO A 14 6.64 7.05 15.35
N THR A 15 7.95 7.09 15.18
CA THR A 15 8.64 6.81 13.90
C THR A 15 8.44 5.35 13.49
N LEU A 16 8.60 5.04 12.20
CA LEU A 16 8.43 3.68 11.66
C LEU A 16 9.32 2.64 12.38
N ARG A 17 10.51 3.05 12.84
CA ARG A 17 11.40 2.19 13.65
C ARG A 17 10.80 1.85 15.02
N GLU A 18 10.13 2.80 15.68
CA GLU A 18 9.50 2.59 16.98
C GLU A 18 8.24 1.72 16.87
N ARG A 19 7.50 1.84 15.75
CA ARG A 19 6.36 0.96 15.45
C ARG A 19 6.78 -0.49 15.21
N LEU A 20 7.90 -0.70 14.51
CA LEU A 20 8.45 -2.05 14.25
C LEU A 20 8.90 -2.75 15.55
N VAL A 21 9.52 -2.01 16.47
CA VAL A 21 9.93 -2.55 17.78
C VAL A 21 8.70 -2.91 18.63
N GLY A 22 7.63 -2.12 18.57
CA GLY A 22 6.35 -2.44 19.22
C GLY A 22 5.68 -3.71 18.65
N MET A 23 5.76 -3.94 17.34
CA MET A 23 5.23 -5.16 16.72
C MET A 23 6.06 -6.40 17.09
N LYS A 24 7.38 -6.27 17.19
CA LYS A 24 8.28 -7.38 17.58
C LYS A 24 8.05 -7.81 19.04
N ALA A 25 7.89 -6.85 19.96
CA ALA A 25 7.54 -7.14 21.35
C ALA A 25 6.18 -7.85 21.50
N LYS A 26 5.24 -7.61 20.57
CA LYS A 26 3.93 -8.28 20.54
C LYS A 26 3.99 -9.71 19.97
N ALA A 27 5.01 -10.04 19.17
CA ALA A 27 5.23 -11.37 18.61
C ALA A 27 6.02 -12.30 19.55
N GLU A 28 6.82 -11.76 20.46
CA GLU A 28 7.61 -12.54 21.44
C GLU A 28 6.76 -13.09 22.60
N GLY A 29 5.45 -12.77 22.66
CA GLY A 29 4.50 -13.33 23.62
C GLY A 29 3.83 -14.65 23.20
N ILE A 30 4.17 -15.20 22.03
CA ILE A 30 3.62 -16.47 21.53
C ILE A 30 4.68 -17.56 21.71
N THR A 31 4.46 -18.42 22.69
CA THR A 31 5.32 -19.56 23.03
C THR A 31 5.50 -20.54 21.86
N PRO A 32 6.70 -21.09 21.65
CA PRO A 32 6.97 -22.05 20.58
C PRO A 32 6.59 -23.47 21.05
N GLU A 33 5.50 -24.02 20.51
CA GLU A 33 5.28 -25.46 20.59
C GLU A 33 5.91 -26.19 19.40
N THR A 34 6.71 -27.18 19.78
CA THR A 34 7.51 -28.16 19.06
C THR A 34 6.74 -29.03 18.07
N ASN A 35 7.41 -29.44 16.98
CA ASN A 35 7.39 -30.78 16.34
C ASN A 35 8.06 -30.65 14.95
N GLN A 36 9.33 -30.97 14.71
CA GLN A 36 10.07 -32.21 14.98
C GLN A 36 9.32 -33.49 14.60
N GLY A 37 8.93 -33.61 13.32
CA GLY A 37 8.51 -34.91 12.77
C GLY A 37 7.79 -34.79 11.44
N ARG A 38 8.53 -34.69 10.33
CA ARG A 38 8.08 -35.04 8.96
C ARG A 38 9.22 -34.96 7.93
N ARG A 39 10.36 -35.59 8.25
CA ARG A 39 11.32 -36.07 7.24
C ARG A 39 11.19 -37.59 7.17
N ALA A 40 10.39 -38.11 6.23
CA ALA A 40 10.53 -39.45 5.66
C ALA A 40 9.47 -39.70 4.58
N MET A 41 9.87 -40.44 3.55
CA MET A 41 9.09 -40.99 2.44
C MET A 41 8.96 -40.12 1.17
N LEU A 42 10.11 -39.89 0.53
CA LEU A 42 10.18 -39.79 -0.93
C LEU A 42 10.73 -41.13 -1.45
N ALA A 43 9.82 -42.05 -1.79
CA ALA A 43 10.14 -43.25 -2.57
C ALA A 43 8.88 -43.81 -3.23
N GLY A 44 8.84 -43.75 -4.56
CA GLY A 44 8.26 -44.79 -5.40
C GLY A 44 6.76 -44.78 -5.67
N SER A 45 6.45 -44.75 -6.97
CA SER A 45 5.39 -45.53 -7.63
C SER A 45 4.07 -44.84 -7.97
N MET A 46 3.96 -44.61 -9.28
CA MET A 46 2.87 -44.97 -10.20
C MET A 46 1.48 -44.33 -10.04
N ALA A 47 1.11 -43.69 -11.15
CA ALA A 47 -0.24 -43.43 -11.65
C ALA A 47 -1.39 -44.17 -10.96
N ALA A 48 -2.22 -43.41 -10.26
CA ALA A 48 -3.63 -43.70 -10.08
C ALA A 48 -4.39 -42.39 -10.17
N ALA A 49 -5.37 -42.33 -11.07
CA ALA A 49 -6.26 -41.21 -11.25
C ALA A 49 -6.97 -40.89 -9.92
N LEU A 50 -6.63 -39.75 -9.32
CA LEU A 50 -7.35 -39.24 -8.16
C LEU A 50 -8.59 -38.49 -8.67
N PRO A 51 -9.80 -38.84 -8.17
CA PRO A 51 -11.00 -38.06 -8.47
C PRO A 51 -10.83 -36.68 -7.83
N LEU A 52 -10.88 -35.63 -8.66
CA LEU A 52 -10.97 -34.26 -8.21
C LEU A 52 -12.13 -34.17 -7.19
N PRO A 53 -11.92 -33.70 -5.96
CA PRO A 53 -13.03 -33.37 -5.09
C PRO A 53 -13.84 -32.29 -5.81
N ALA A 54 -15.07 -32.63 -6.18
CA ALA A 54 -16.03 -31.69 -6.72
C ALA A 54 -16.03 -30.46 -5.81
N LEU A 55 -15.71 -29.29 -6.39
CA LEU A 55 -15.91 -28.00 -5.76
C LEU A 55 -17.34 -27.99 -5.22
N ALA A 56 -17.48 -28.18 -3.91
CA ALA A 56 -18.75 -28.01 -3.24
C ALA A 56 -19.23 -26.61 -3.58
N ALA A 57 -20.47 -26.54 -4.09
CA ALA A 57 -21.12 -25.32 -4.50
C ALA A 57 -20.82 -24.19 -3.50
N SER A 58 -20.13 -23.16 -3.97
CA SER A 58 -19.94 -21.93 -3.22
C SER A 58 -21.32 -21.44 -2.83
N ALA A 59 -21.62 -21.42 -1.53
CA ALA A 59 -22.66 -20.55 -1.01
C ALA A 59 -22.38 -19.13 -1.55
N PRO A 60 -23.42 -18.31 -1.85
CA PRO A 60 -23.20 -16.93 -2.25
C PRO A 60 -22.40 -16.26 -1.13
N VAL A 61 -21.14 -15.96 -1.43
CA VAL A 61 -20.26 -15.23 -0.51
C VAL A 61 -20.93 -13.88 -0.33
N ALA A 62 -21.42 -13.62 0.88
CA ALA A 62 -21.97 -12.33 1.24
C ALA A 62 -20.93 -11.27 0.85
N SER A 63 -21.33 -10.28 0.04
CA SER A 63 -20.46 -9.18 -0.39
C SER A 63 -19.74 -8.62 0.84
N ASP A 64 -18.41 -8.77 0.88
CA ASP A 64 -17.54 -8.43 2.02
C ASP A 64 -17.50 -6.92 2.36
N GLY A 65 -18.47 -6.12 1.88
CA GLY A 65 -18.45 -4.65 1.94
C GLY A 65 -17.39 -4.01 1.04
N ARG A 66 -16.71 -4.81 0.21
CA ARG A 66 -15.56 -4.41 -0.60
C ARG A 66 -15.91 -3.81 -1.97
N ALA A 67 -17.19 -3.81 -2.34
CA ALA A 67 -17.65 -3.51 -3.70
C ALA A 67 -17.20 -2.14 -4.22
N ASP A 68 -17.19 -1.12 -3.36
CA ASP A 68 -16.91 0.26 -3.77
C ASP A 68 -15.42 0.65 -3.65
N TYR A 69 -14.62 -0.17 -2.95
CA TYR A 69 -13.22 0.18 -2.67
C TYR A 69 -12.34 0.16 -3.91
N LEU A 70 -12.60 -0.72 -4.88
CA LEU A 70 -11.80 -0.77 -6.11
C LEU A 70 -11.90 0.55 -6.89
N ALA A 71 -13.12 1.06 -7.07
CA ALA A 71 -13.34 2.33 -7.77
C ALA A 71 -12.72 3.52 -7.00
N ARG A 72 -12.89 3.54 -5.67
CA ARG A 72 -12.28 4.57 -4.80
C ARG A 72 -10.75 4.55 -4.91
N LEU A 73 -10.14 3.37 -4.87
CA LEU A 73 -8.68 3.20 -4.92
C LEU A 73 -8.11 3.65 -6.26
N LEU A 74 -8.70 3.20 -7.37
CA LEU A 74 -8.27 3.57 -8.71
C LEU A 74 -8.43 5.08 -8.96
N ASN A 75 -9.51 5.69 -8.46
CA ASN A 75 -9.70 7.13 -8.58
C ASN A 75 -8.68 7.91 -7.74
N ALA A 76 -8.46 7.53 -6.48
CA ALA A 76 -7.46 8.18 -5.63
C ALA A 76 -6.05 8.05 -6.20
N TYR A 77 -5.71 6.88 -6.75
CA TYR A 77 -4.42 6.68 -7.41
C TYR A 77 -4.29 7.51 -8.68
N ALA A 78 -5.35 7.60 -9.51
CA ALA A 78 -5.34 8.46 -10.70
C ALA A 78 -5.18 9.94 -10.35
N GLU A 79 -5.82 10.43 -9.28
CA GLU A 79 -5.62 11.78 -8.77
C GLU A 79 -4.16 12.00 -8.33
N ASP A 80 -3.56 11.06 -7.60
CA ASP A 80 -2.15 11.13 -7.21
C ASP A 80 -1.22 11.18 -8.43
N ARG A 81 -1.45 10.32 -9.44
CA ARG A 81 -0.68 10.36 -10.70
C ARG A 81 -0.81 11.69 -11.43
N ALA A 82 -2.01 12.25 -11.48
CA ALA A 82 -2.26 13.55 -12.11
C ALA A 82 -1.58 14.71 -11.35
N SER A 83 -1.38 14.58 -10.04
CA SER A 83 -0.74 15.59 -9.21
C SER A 83 0.79 15.63 -9.32
N LYS A 84 1.44 14.50 -9.69
CA LYS A 84 2.92 14.36 -9.70
C LYS A 84 3.65 15.50 -10.41
N PRO A 85 3.29 15.95 -11.63
CA PRO A 85 3.98 17.05 -12.29
C PRO A 85 4.03 18.34 -11.47
N ILE A 86 2.96 18.63 -10.73
CA ILE A 86 2.82 19.86 -9.94
C ILE A 86 3.70 19.79 -8.69
N GLY A 87 3.72 18.64 -8.01
CA GLY A 87 4.52 18.43 -6.79
C GLY A 87 6.03 18.59 -7.00
N SER A 88 6.55 18.31 -8.20
CA SER A 88 7.99 18.51 -8.50
C SER A 88 8.39 19.95 -8.85
N GLY A 89 7.43 20.76 -9.28
CA GLY A 89 7.65 22.14 -9.73
C GLY A 89 7.18 23.21 -8.74
N GLY A 90 6.44 22.82 -7.70
CA GLY A 90 5.87 23.72 -6.71
C GLY A 90 6.91 24.44 -5.86
N ARG A 91 6.57 25.65 -5.41
CA ARG A 91 7.38 26.38 -4.43
C ARG A 91 7.11 25.76 -3.06
N ILE A 92 8.17 25.51 -2.30
CA ILE A 92 8.04 24.99 -0.93
C ILE A 92 7.09 25.88 -0.10
N GLY A 93 6.09 25.27 0.52
CA GLY A 93 5.04 25.89 1.31
C GLY A 93 3.92 26.54 0.50
N SER A 94 3.75 26.19 -0.79
CA SER A 94 2.62 26.68 -1.59
C SER A 94 1.36 25.83 -1.42
N VAL A 95 0.21 26.43 -1.73
CA VAL A 95 -1.09 25.73 -1.75
C VAL A 95 -1.05 24.51 -2.67
N GLU A 96 -0.33 24.59 -3.79
CA GLU A 96 -0.19 23.48 -4.73
C GLU A 96 0.63 22.33 -4.18
N GLU A 97 1.72 22.59 -3.45
CA GLU A 97 2.50 21.54 -2.78
C GLU A 97 1.63 20.83 -1.72
N GLU A 98 0.91 21.61 -0.93
CA GLU A 98 0.03 21.09 0.12
C GLU A 98 -1.13 20.28 -0.48
N ALA A 99 -1.76 20.77 -1.56
CA ALA A 99 -2.77 20.02 -2.29
C ALA A 99 -2.22 18.70 -2.87
N CYS A 100 -1.01 18.69 -3.43
CA CYS A 100 -0.35 17.44 -3.87
C CYS A 100 -0.15 16.48 -2.70
N ARG A 101 0.26 16.99 -1.54
CA ARG A 101 0.42 16.21 -0.32
C ARG A 101 -0.90 15.59 0.11
N LEU A 102 -1.99 16.36 0.19
CA LEU A 102 -3.31 15.86 0.56
C LEU A 102 -3.79 14.72 -0.37
N VAL A 103 -3.58 14.85 -1.68
CA VAL A 103 -3.92 13.80 -2.65
C VAL A 103 -3.13 12.52 -2.40
N LEU A 104 -1.81 12.62 -2.23
CA LEU A 104 -0.95 11.47 -1.92
C LEU A 104 -1.40 10.77 -0.63
N TRP A 105 -1.62 11.54 0.43
CA TRP A 105 -2.02 11.02 1.74
C TRP A 105 -3.37 10.33 1.67
N ARG A 106 -4.35 10.92 0.97
CA ARG A 106 -5.66 10.27 0.76
C ARG A 106 -5.53 8.93 0.02
N CYS A 107 -4.63 8.83 -0.96
CA CYS A 107 -4.38 7.58 -1.66
C CYS A 107 -3.79 6.52 -0.71
N TRP A 108 -2.82 6.90 0.12
CA TRP A 108 -2.20 6.01 1.10
C TRP A 108 -3.16 5.61 2.23
N ASP A 109 -3.89 6.55 2.81
CA ASP A 109 -4.90 6.28 3.84
C ASP A 109 -5.95 5.27 3.35
N LEU A 110 -6.33 5.34 2.07
CA LEU A 110 -7.24 4.38 1.46
C LEU A 110 -6.59 3.00 1.27
N CYS A 111 -5.30 2.92 0.96
CA CYS A 111 -4.57 1.66 0.92
C CYS A 111 -4.53 1.03 2.32
N GLU A 112 -4.19 1.81 3.34
CA GLU A 112 -4.19 1.38 4.74
C GLU A 112 -5.59 0.90 5.18
N GLU A 113 -6.65 1.64 4.83
CA GLU A 113 -8.04 1.27 5.08
C GLU A 113 -8.37 -0.11 4.50
N ILE A 114 -8.00 -0.36 3.24
CA ILE A 114 -8.25 -1.63 2.54
C ILE A 114 -7.47 -2.80 3.17
N LEU A 115 -6.22 -2.56 3.56
CA LEU A 115 -5.36 -3.59 4.16
C LEU A 115 -5.72 -3.89 5.61
N ALA A 116 -6.38 -2.96 6.30
CA ALA A 116 -6.93 -3.16 7.64
C ALA A 116 -8.24 -3.96 7.66
N LEU A 117 -8.91 -4.14 6.51
CA LEU A 117 -10.14 -4.93 6.42
C LEU A 117 -9.88 -6.40 6.79
N PRO A 118 -10.90 -7.13 7.31
CA PRO A 118 -10.77 -8.55 7.64
C PRO A 118 -10.28 -9.38 6.45
N THR A 119 -9.49 -10.43 6.72
CA THR A 119 -8.90 -11.28 5.67
C THR A 119 -9.93 -11.68 4.60
N PRO A 120 -9.67 -11.37 3.31
CA PRO A 120 -10.63 -11.64 2.25
C PRO A 120 -10.85 -13.13 2.08
N ARG A 121 -12.10 -13.54 1.86
CA ARG A 121 -12.46 -14.93 1.59
C ARG A 121 -12.67 -15.20 0.10
N ALA A 122 -12.94 -14.15 -0.67
CA ALA A 122 -13.12 -14.20 -2.11
C ALA A 122 -11.86 -13.71 -2.87
N PHE A 123 -11.72 -14.18 -4.11
CA PHE A 123 -10.64 -13.75 -5.02
C PHE A 123 -10.65 -12.24 -5.27
N ASP A 124 -11.81 -11.63 -5.42
CA ASP A 124 -11.92 -10.18 -5.65
C ASP A 124 -11.40 -9.37 -4.45
N GLY A 125 -11.68 -9.83 -3.24
CA GLY A 125 -11.15 -9.20 -2.03
C GLY A 125 -9.63 -9.35 -1.90
N LEU A 126 -9.08 -10.50 -2.33
CA LEU A 126 -7.65 -10.75 -2.37
C LEU A 126 -6.96 -9.88 -3.43
N ALA A 127 -7.57 -9.76 -4.62
CA ALA A 127 -7.12 -8.88 -5.69
C ALA A 127 -7.07 -7.41 -5.24
N LEU A 128 -8.12 -6.94 -4.57
CA LEU A 128 -8.19 -5.59 -4.02
C LEU A 128 -7.09 -5.33 -2.99
N ALA A 129 -6.87 -6.26 -2.06
CA ALA A 129 -5.80 -6.13 -1.06
C ALA A 129 -4.40 -6.12 -1.71
N ALA A 130 -4.17 -6.96 -2.73
CA ALA A 130 -2.91 -6.96 -3.47
C ALA A 130 -2.71 -5.66 -4.26
N LEU A 131 -3.77 -5.08 -4.82
CA LEU A 131 -3.70 -3.80 -5.51
C LEU A 131 -3.36 -2.64 -4.56
N ALA A 132 -3.98 -2.60 -3.36
CA ALA A 132 -3.65 -1.62 -2.34
C ALA A 132 -2.18 -1.76 -1.87
N ALA A 133 -1.74 -2.99 -1.57
CA ALA A 133 -0.33 -3.25 -1.23
C ALA A 133 0.63 -2.85 -2.36
N THR A 134 0.23 -3.03 -3.63
CA THR A 134 1.04 -2.62 -4.78
C THR A 134 1.27 -1.13 -4.82
N ILE A 135 0.23 -0.34 -4.56
CA ILE A 135 0.30 1.12 -4.54
C ILE A 135 1.16 1.60 -3.36
N GLU A 136 1.00 1.00 -2.18
CA GLU A 136 1.79 1.35 -0.99
C GLU A 136 3.27 1.01 -1.14
N LEU A 137 3.59 -0.08 -1.85
CA LEU A 137 4.95 -0.56 -2.09
C LEU A 137 5.62 0.07 -3.32
N GLU A 138 4.97 0.98 -4.02
CA GLU A 138 5.52 1.60 -5.23
C GLU A 138 6.86 2.28 -4.94
N VAL A 139 7.85 2.07 -5.81
CA VAL A 139 9.24 2.58 -5.68
C VAL A 139 9.98 2.15 -4.38
N SER A 140 9.37 1.33 -3.52
CA SER A 140 9.91 1.01 -2.19
C SER A 140 11.16 0.12 -2.21
N LEU A 141 11.47 -0.53 -3.34
CA LEU A 141 12.68 -1.33 -3.51
C LEU A 141 13.87 -0.56 -4.07
N CYS A 142 13.71 0.70 -4.46
CA CYS A 142 14.81 1.50 -5.01
C CYS A 142 15.96 1.64 -3.98
N GLY A 143 17.05 0.89 -4.19
CA GLY A 143 18.20 0.86 -3.27
C GLY A 143 17.94 0.14 -1.94
N SER A 144 16.84 -0.61 -1.81
CA SER A 144 16.50 -1.32 -0.57
C SER A 144 17.09 -2.74 -0.52
N GLU A 145 17.79 -3.05 0.57
CA GLU A 145 18.24 -4.41 0.90
C GLU A 145 17.32 -5.14 1.89
N ASP A 146 16.15 -4.57 2.18
CA ASP A 146 15.22 -5.16 3.13
C ASP A 146 14.59 -6.45 2.57
N ARG A 147 14.96 -7.59 3.19
CA ARG A 147 14.44 -8.90 2.83
C ARG A 147 12.93 -9.01 3.03
N GLN A 148 12.37 -8.38 4.06
CA GLN A 148 10.93 -8.43 4.33
C GLN A 148 10.17 -7.67 3.24
N MET A 149 10.67 -6.49 2.85
CA MET A 149 10.11 -5.71 1.74
C MET A 149 10.15 -6.52 0.42
N LYS A 150 11.28 -7.13 0.10
CA LYS A 150 11.42 -7.99 -1.09
C LYS A 150 10.43 -9.16 -1.08
N ALA A 151 10.21 -9.77 0.08
CA ALA A 151 9.23 -10.85 0.24
C ALA A 151 7.78 -10.35 0.07
N ALA A 152 7.45 -9.17 0.61
CA ALA A 152 6.13 -8.56 0.46
C ALA A 152 5.82 -8.22 -1.01
N VAL A 153 6.79 -7.65 -1.75
CA VAL A 153 6.65 -7.39 -3.19
C VAL A 153 6.48 -8.69 -3.98
N ALA A 154 7.29 -9.72 -3.69
CA ALA A 154 7.18 -11.01 -4.36
C ALA A 154 5.81 -11.67 -4.13
N LEU A 155 5.30 -11.63 -2.90
CA LEU A 155 3.97 -12.13 -2.57
C LEU A 155 2.88 -11.34 -3.30
N THR A 156 2.96 -10.01 -3.30
CA THR A 156 1.99 -9.14 -3.96
C THR A 156 1.92 -9.42 -5.46
N ARG A 157 3.08 -9.54 -6.14
CA ARG A 157 3.17 -9.93 -7.55
C ARG A 157 2.54 -11.30 -7.82
N ALA A 158 2.80 -12.29 -6.95
CA ALA A 158 2.22 -13.62 -7.10
C ALA A 158 0.70 -13.58 -6.98
N VAL A 159 0.16 -12.81 -6.04
CA VAL A 159 -1.29 -12.64 -5.87
C VAL A 159 -1.90 -11.96 -7.10
N LEU A 160 -1.34 -10.84 -7.58
CA LEU A 160 -1.83 -10.17 -8.79
C LEU A 160 -1.82 -11.10 -10.01
N ALA A 161 -0.78 -11.92 -10.16
CA ALA A 161 -0.69 -12.89 -11.26
C ALA A 161 -1.75 -13.99 -11.16
N ILE A 162 -2.01 -14.49 -9.95
CA ILE A 162 -3.03 -15.51 -9.70
C ILE A 162 -4.45 -14.95 -9.89
N THR A 163 -4.69 -13.71 -9.48
CA THR A 163 -6.00 -13.05 -9.62
C THR A 163 -6.21 -12.45 -11.01
N GLY A 164 -5.18 -12.40 -11.86
CA GLY A 164 -5.24 -11.76 -13.18
C GLY A 164 -5.48 -10.25 -13.12
N THR A 165 -5.14 -9.61 -11.99
CA THR A 165 -5.41 -8.19 -11.76
C THR A 165 -4.35 -7.33 -12.44
N ALA A 166 -4.79 -6.42 -13.30
CA ALA A 166 -3.90 -5.47 -13.96
C ALA A 166 -3.37 -4.41 -12.97
N LEU A 167 -2.15 -3.96 -13.21
CA LEU A 167 -1.56 -2.82 -12.50
C LEU A 167 -2.27 -1.52 -12.89
N PRO A 168 -2.37 -0.54 -12.00
CA PRO A 168 -3.05 0.71 -12.30
C PRO A 168 -2.24 1.54 -13.31
N PRO A 169 -2.89 2.31 -14.19
CA PRO A 169 -2.19 3.18 -15.14
C PRO A 169 -1.24 4.15 -14.45
N GLY A 170 -0.02 4.30 -14.96
CA GLY A 170 0.98 5.19 -14.36
C GLY A 170 1.76 4.59 -13.18
N PHE A 171 1.62 3.28 -12.91
CA PHE A 171 2.50 2.57 -11.98
C PHE A 171 3.96 2.57 -12.43
N ALA A 172 4.83 3.13 -11.60
CA ALA A 172 6.25 3.28 -11.87
C ALA A 172 7.04 1.98 -11.65
N GLY A 173 6.48 1.01 -10.94
CA GLY A 173 7.16 -0.23 -10.56
C GLY A 173 7.47 -0.27 -9.07
N PHE A 174 8.00 -1.40 -8.63
CA PHE A 174 8.44 -1.57 -7.25
C PHE A 174 9.85 -1.00 -7.01
N GLY A 175 10.63 -0.76 -8.06
CA GLY A 175 11.96 -0.15 -8.00
C GLY A 175 13.13 -1.12 -8.19
N ASP A 176 12.85 -2.42 -8.28
CA ASP A 176 13.80 -3.45 -8.71
C ASP A 176 13.81 -3.64 -10.24
N GLU A 177 12.84 -3.07 -10.97
CA GLU A 177 12.84 -3.05 -12.42
C GLU A 177 13.83 -2.01 -12.99
N PRO A 178 14.60 -2.35 -14.05
CA PRO A 178 15.67 -1.48 -14.56
C PRO A 178 15.18 -0.13 -15.10
N ASP A 179 13.92 -0.05 -15.53
CA ASP A 179 13.29 1.15 -16.07
C ASP A 179 12.37 1.86 -15.06
N SER A 180 12.29 1.39 -13.82
CA SER A 180 11.37 1.97 -12.82
C SER A 180 11.63 3.46 -12.58
N MET A 181 12.90 3.86 -12.44
CA MET A 181 13.30 5.26 -12.30
C MET A 181 12.92 6.11 -13.53
N ALA A 182 13.01 5.52 -14.73
CA ALA A 182 12.63 6.22 -15.96
C ALA A 182 11.11 6.41 -16.04
N ARG A 183 10.32 5.40 -15.65
CA ARG A 183 8.86 5.49 -15.57
C ARG A 183 8.42 6.52 -14.53
N ASP A 184 9.04 6.51 -13.35
CA ASP A 184 8.76 7.49 -12.30
C ASP A 184 9.08 8.92 -12.76
N ALA A 185 10.26 9.13 -13.35
CA ALA A 185 10.67 10.44 -13.87
C ALA A 185 9.74 10.99 -14.96
N VAL A 186 9.09 10.12 -15.75
CA VAL A 186 8.11 10.54 -16.76
C VAL A 186 6.85 11.14 -16.11
N LEU A 187 6.44 10.66 -14.94
CA LEU A 187 5.26 11.16 -14.23
C LEU A 187 5.40 12.64 -13.88
N PHE A 188 6.62 13.14 -13.68
CA PHE A 188 6.88 14.53 -13.32
C PHE A 188 6.98 15.49 -14.52
N ARG A 189 7.05 14.97 -15.75
CA ARG A 189 7.24 15.77 -16.97
C ARG A 189 5.94 16.02 -17.76
N ALA A 190 4.86 15.34 -17.38
CA ALA A 190 3.56 15.47 -18.03
C ALA A 190 2.85 16.78 -17.63
N GLN A 191 1.74 17.09 -18.29
CA GLN A 191 0.81 18.10 -17.78
C GLN A 191 0.04 17.51 -16.59
N GLY A 192 0.12 18.17 -15.43
CA GLY A 192 -0.57 17.74 -14.21
C GLY A 192 -1.89 18.46 -13.97
N SER A 193 -2.66 17.95 -13.03
CA SER A 193 -3.84 18.60 -12.49
C SER A 193 -4.00 18.28 -11.01
N LEU A 194 -4.68 19.18 -10.30
CA LEU A 194 -5.08 18.99 -8.90
C LEU A 194 -6.60 18.96 -8.81
N PRO A 195 -7.16 18.06 -7.99
CA PRO A 195 -8.60 18.05 -7.78
C PRO A 195 -9.03 19.25 -6.93
N ALA A 196 -10.21 19.80 -7.23
CA ALA A 196 -10.72 21.01 -6.58
C ALA A 196 -10.85 20.87 -5.05
N TRP A 197 -11.13 19.66 -4.56
CA TRP A 197 -11.22 19.40 -3.13
C TRP A 197 -9.88 19.64 -2.41
N ALA A 198 -8.76 19.20 -3.02
CA ALA A 198 -7.44 19.29 -2.40
C ALA A 198 -6.95 20.75 -2.36
N ILE A 199 -7.28 21.52 -3.40
CA ILE A 199 -6.99 22.97 -3.43
C ILE A 199 -7.76 23.68 -2.32
N ALA A 200 -9.08 23.43 -2.22
CA ALA A 200 -9.92 24.10 -1.22
C ALA A 200 -9.50 23.77 0.22
N GLU A 201 -9.06 22.54 0.49
CA GLU A 201 -8.57 22.12 1.80
C GLU A 201 -7.20 22.73 2.11
N ALA A 202 -6.27 22.76 1.16
CA ALA A 202 -4.98 23.42 1.31
C ALA A 202 -5.10 24.94 1.54
N GLU A 203 -6.04 25.61 0.86
CA GLU A 203 -6.34 27.04 1.09
C GLU A 203 -6.90 27.29 2.50
N ALA A 204 -7.73 26.38 3.01
CA ALA A 204 -8.28 26.48 4.36
C ALA A 204 -7.17 26.37 5.41
N GLU A 205 -6.26 25.39 5.29
CA GLU A 205 -5.13 25.24 6.20
C GLU A 205 -4.21 26.46 6.21
N ALA A 206 -3.91 27.03 5.03
CA ALA A 206 -3.09 28.24 4.92
C ALA A 206 -3.73 29.48 5.59
N SER A 207 -5.07 29.54 5.65
CA SER A 207 -5.79 30.63 6.28
C SER A 207 -5.82 30.55 7.81
N ASP A 208 -5.74 29.34 8.37
CA ASP A 208 -5.72 29.12 9.83
C ASP A 208 -4.34 29.45 10.46
N ASP A 209 -3.27 29.41 9.68
CA ASP A 209 -1.89 29.70 10.12
C ASP A 209 -1.49 31.19 10.02
N ALA A 210 -2.35 32.06 9.47
CA ALA A 210 -2.09 33.48 9.20
C ALA A 210 -2.58 34.43 10.32
#